data_AF-A0A317DIF8-F1
#
_entry.id   AF-A0A317DIF8-F1
#
_cell.length_a   1.000
_cell.length_b   1.000
_cell.length_c   1.000
_cell.angle_alpha   90.00
_cell.angle_beta   90.00
_cell.angle_gamma   90.00
#
_symmetry.space_group_name_H-M   'P 1'
#
loop_
_entity.id
_entity.type
_entity.pdbx_description
1 polymer ?
#
loop_
_entity_poly.entity_id
_entity_poly.type
_entity_poly.pdbx_seq_one_letter_code
_entity_poly.pdbx_strand_id
1 'polypeptide(L)'
;MHAELRLAAGVRCGRKRVERLMRHAGLQGVYRRRRKGCTVRDPHASPSADLVNRRFVAERPDALWVTDITQHRTSQGWVYCAVVLDVFARRVVGWSIADHLRSELVIDALDMARWRRHPAEGQTVVHSELCRCPRRAEPGSASGVSSAAEPVPSASGRWPARRRAAT
;
A
#
# COMPACT_ATOMS: atom_id res chain seq x y z
N MET A 1 -8.59 8.02 28.65
CA MET A 1 -9.68 8.03 29.64
C MET A 1 -9.77 6.81 30.56
N HIS A 2 -10.25 5.60 30.19
CA HIS A 2 -10.35 4.48 31.18
C HIS A 2 -8.98 4.11 31.80
N ALA A 3 -7.94 3.96 30.97
CA ALA A 3 -6.59 3.68 31.44
C ALA A 3 -6.03 4.81 32.32
N GLU A 4 -6.28 6.06 31.93
CA GLU A 4 -5.86 7.26 32.66
C GLU A 4 -6.56 7.39 34.02
N LEU A 5 -7.87 7.17 34.09
CA LEU A 5 -8.62 7.15 35.35
C LEU A 5 -8.10 6.07 36.31
N ARG A 6 -7.69 4.91 35.78
CA ARG A 6 -7.16 3.82 36.59
C ARG A 6 -5.71 4.03 37.02
N LEU A 7 -4.85 4.52 36.13
CA LEU A 7 -3.41 4.59 36.35
C LEU A 7 -2.95 5.92 36.94
N ALA A 8 -3.54 7.05 36.50
CA ALA A 8 -3.14 8.38 36.97
C ALA A 8 -4.01 8.85 38.15
N ALA A 9 -5.32 8.58 38.11
CA ALA A 9 -6.26 9.03 39.16
C ALA A 9 -6.61 7.95 40.19
N GLY A 10 -6.11 6.70 40.03
CA GLY A 10 -6.37 5.60 40.97
C GLY A 10 -7.83 5.12 41.04
N VAL A 11 -8.70 5.57 40.11
CA VAL A 11 -10.13 5.28 40.12
C VAL A 11 -10.40 3.89 39.54
N ARG A 12 -10.89 2.97 40.37
CA ARG A 12 -11.34 1.64 39.93
C ARG A 12 -12.69 1.74 39.21
N CYS A 13 -12.64 1.88 37.89
CA CYS A 13 -13.82 1.90 37.03
C CYS A 13 -13.75 0.78 35.97
N GLY A 14 -14.91 0.28 35.53
CA GLY A 14 -15.02 -0.66 34.42
C GLY A 14 -15.10 0.08 33.07
N ARG A 15 -14.55 -0.50 32.00
CA ARG A 15 -14.54 0.11 30.65
C ARG A 15 -15.94 0.53 30.18
N LYS A 16 -16.94 -0.34 30.34
CA LYS A 16 -18.34 -0.07 29.97
C LYS A 16 -18.97 1.08 30.78
N ARG A 17 -18.54 1.27 32.03
CA ARG A 17 -19.02 2.38 32.87
C ARG A 17 -18.48 3.72 32.36
N VAL A 18 -17.20 3.76 32.02
CA VAL A 18 -16.57 4.95 31.44
C VAL A 18 -17.20 5.30 30.10
N GLU A 19 -17.39 4.32 29.22
CA GLU A 19 -18.05 4.52 27.91
C GLU A 19 -19.47 5.09 28.07
N ARG A 20 -20.27 4.53 28.97
CA ARG A 20 -21.63 5.01 29.24
C ARG A 20 -21.63 6.45 29.75
N LEU A 21 -20.73 6.80 30.68
CA LEU A 21 -20.65 8.16 31.23
C LEU A 21 -20.15 9.15 30.18
N MET A 22 -19.16 8.77 29.37
CA MET A 22 -18.71 9.56 28.22
C MET A 22 -19.85 9.87 27.26
N ARG A 23 -20.69 8.86 26.94
CA ARG A 23 -21.86 9.03 26.07
C ARG A 23 -22.90 10.00 26.65
N HIS A 24 -23.19 9.91 27.95
CA HIS A 24 -24.13 10.83 28.61
C HIS A 24 -23.59 12.27 28.67
N ALA A 25 -22.29 12.43 28.83
CA ALA A 25 -21.63 13.74 28.89
C ALA A 25 -21.28 14.32 27.50
N GLY A 26 -21.60 13.62 26.40
CA GLY A 26 -21.22 14.04 25.04
C GLY A 26 -19.70 14.04 24.79
N LEU A 27 -18.92 13.36 25.62
CA LEU A 27 -17.47 13.34 25.55
C LEU A 27 -16.98 12.21 24.63
N GLN A 28 -16.02 12.52 23.77
CA GLN A 28 -15.32 11.53 22.95
C GLN A 28 -13.82 11.54 23.27
N GLY A 29 -13.18 10.37 23.22
CA GLY A 29 -11.73 10.28 23.37
C GLY A 29 -11.03 11.03 22.25
N VAL A 30 -10.07 11.89 22.59
CA VAL A 30 -9.22 12.56 21.59
C VAL A 30 -8.36 11.50 20.91
N TYR A 31 -8.52 11.38 19.59
CA TYR A 31 -7.65 10.58 18.75
C TYR A 31 -7.15 11.44 17.59
N ARG A 32 -5.90 11.23 17.18
CA ARG A 32 -5.34 11.93 16.02
C ARG A 32 -6.01 11.37 14.77
N ARG A 33 -7.00 12.07 14.22
CA ARG A 33 -7.52 11.79 12.86
C ARG A 33 -6.36 11.96 11.88
N ARG A 34 -5.79 10.86 11.38
CA ARG A 34 -4.85 10.90 10.25
C ARG A 34 -5.61 11.43 9.03
N ARG A 35 -5.29 12.64 8.59
CA ARG A 35 -5.69 13.12 7.26
C ARG A 35 -5.02 12.20 6.23
N LYS A 36 -5.82 11.55 5.37
CA LYS A 36 -5.33 10.72 4.27
C LYS A 36 -5.05 11.61 3.06
N GLY A 37 -3.88 11.47 2.45
CA GLY A 37 -3.62 12.01 1.11
C GLY A 37 -2.14 12.20 0.81
N CYS A 38 -1.47 11.17 0.29
CA CYS A 38 -0.15 11.32 -0.34
C CYS A 38 -0.20 11.22 -1.87
N THR A 39 -1.25 10.62 -2.44
CA THR A 39 -1.29 10.34 -3.88
C THR A 39 -2.64 10.79 -4.45
N VAL A 40 -2.62 11.88 -5.21
CA VAL A 40 -3.72 12.25 -6.09
C VAL A 40 -3.61 11.35 -7.31
N ARG A 41 -4.57 10.43 -7.46
CA ARG A 41 -4.63 9.57 -8.64
C ARG A 41 -5.05 10.42 -9.84
N ASP A 42 -4.37 10.25 -10.96
CA ASP A 42 -4.83 10.78 -12.24
C ASP A 42 -6.24 10.23 -12.54
N PRO A 43 -7.27 11.09 -12.66
CA PRO A 43 -8.63 10.69 -12.99
C PRO A 43 -8.75 9.90 -14.29
N HIS A 44 -7.82 10.09 -15.24
CA HIS A 44 -7.82 9.45 -16.55
C HIS A 44 -7.03 8.15 -16.60
N ALA A 45 -6.29 7.80 -15.54
CA ALA A 45 -5.52 6.57 -15.50
C ALA A 45 -6.41 5.35 -15.18
N SER A 46 -6.57 4.45 -16.16
CA SER A 46 -7.17 3.14 -15.94
C SER A 46 -6.39 2.34 -14.89
N PRO A 47 -7.05 1.74 -13.88
CA PRO A 47 -6.36 0.90 -12.91
C PRO A 47 -5.74 -0.31 -13.64
N SER A 48 -4.55 -0.73 -13.19
CA SER A 48 -4.03 -2.04 -13.57
C SER A 48 -5.03 -3.14 -13.20
N ALA A 49 -5.08 -4.19 -14.01
CA ALA A 49 -5.92 -5.35 -13.73
C ALA A 49 -5.52 -5.96 -12.38
N ASP A 50 -6.52 -6.22 -11.53
CA ASP A 50 -6.29 -6.90 -10.25
C ASP A 50 -6.12 -8.40 -10.50
N LEU A 51 -4.87 -8.81 -10.77
CA LEU A 51 -4.51 -10.21 -10.98
C LEU A 51 -4.69 -11.07 -9.72
N VAL A 52 -4.81 -10.44 -8.55
CA VAL A 52 -4.94 -11.13 -7.25
C VAL A 52 -6.41 -11.33 -6.87
N ASN A 53 -7.35 -10.63 -7.52
CA ASN A 53 -8.78 -10.67 -7.22
C ASN A 53 -9.07 -10.49 -5.71
N ARG A 54 -8.27 -9.65 -5.03
CA ARG A 54 -8.30 -9.43 -3.57
C ARG A 54 -8.10 -10.71 -2.72
N ARG A 55 -7.58 -11.79 -3.28
CA ARG A 55 -7.21 -13.02 -2.56
C ARG A 55 -5.74 -12.97 -2.18
N PHE A 56 -5.44 -12.42 -1.01
CA PHE A 56 -4.08 -12.34 -0.44
C PHE A 56 -3.65 -13.64 0.22
N VAL A 57 -3.80 -14.75 -0.51
CA VAL A 57 -3.39 -16.08 -0.08
C VAL A 57 -2.53 -16.66 -1.19
N ALA A 58 -1.38 -17.24 -0.81
CA ALA A 58 -0.47 -17.91 -1.73
C ALA A 58 -0.32 -19.36 -1.31
N GLU A 59 -0.28 -20.27 -2.29
CA GLU A 59 -0.15 -21.72 -2.05
C GLU A 59 1.30 -22.19 -2.04
N ARG A 60 2.23 -21.36 -2.57
CA ARG A 60 3.66 -21.65 -2.65
C ARG A 60 4.50 -20.39 -2.40
N PRO A 61 5.76 -20.55 -1.96
CA PRO A 61 6.71 -19.45 -1.92
C PRO A 61 6.82 -18.73 -3.27
N ASP A 62 7.00 -17.42 -3.21
CA ASP A 62 7.24 -16.57 -4.37
C ASP A 62 6.13 -16.59 -5.44
N ALA A 63 4.91 -17.06 -5.12
CA ALA A 63 3.76 -16.92 -6.00
C ALA A 63 3.17 -15.50 -5.99
N LEU A 64 3.13 -14.88 -4.81
CA LEU A 64 2.55 -13.57 -4.61
C LEU A 64 3.46 -12.74 -3.70
N TRP A 65 3.94 -11.63 -4.24
CA TRP A 65 4.62 -10.59 -3.49
C TRP A 65 3.71 -9.38 -3.35
N VAL A 66 3.61 -8.86 -2.13
CA VAL A 66 2.89 -7.61 -1.85
C VAL A 66 3.90 -6.53 -1.54
N THR A 67 3.68 -5.33 -2.07
CA THR A 67 4.54 -4.18 -1.85
C THR A 67 3.78 -3.03 -1.21
N ASP A 68 4.45 -2.35 -0.29
CA ASP A 68 3.95 -1.14 0.37
C ASP A 68 5.07 -0.11 0.52
N ILE A 69 4.68 1.17 0.55
CA ILE A 69 5.58 2.30 0.80
C ILE A 69 5.12 3.00 2.07
N THR A 70 5.98 2.98 3.08
CA THR A 70 5.73 3.67 4.35
C THR A 70 6.60 4.92 4.46
N GLN A 71 6.00 6.03 4.91
CA GLN A 71 6.71 7.26 5.24
C GLN A 71 6.90 7.41 6.75
N HIS A 72 8.11 7.77 7.15
CA HIS A 72 8.52 8.00 8.52
C HIS A 72 8.98 9.45 8.69
N ARG A 73 8.51 10.12 9.74
CA ARG A 73 8.94 11.48 10.08
C ARG A 73 10.16 11.40 11.00
N THR A 74 11.27 11.99 10.60
CA THR A 74 12.49 12.14 11.41
C THR A 74 12.70 13.61 11.80
N SER A 75 13.68 13.91 12.65
CA SER A 75 14.06 15.29 12.98
C SER A 75 14.64 16.03 11.77
N GLN A 76 15.32 15.30 10.88
CA GLN A 76 16.02 15.84 9.71
C GLN A 76 15.15 15.90 8.44
N GLY A 77 14.00 15.24 8.41
CA GLY A 77 13.17 15.22 7.21
C GLY A 77 12.13 14.10 7.18
N TRP A 78 11.76 13.70 5.97
CA TRP A 78 10.95 12.52 5.70
C TRP A 78 11.86 11.41 5.19
N VAL A 79 11.59 10.18 5.64
CA VAL A 79 12.25 8.98 5.13
C VAL A 79 11.17 8.05 4.61
N TYR A 80 11.36 7.53 3.40
CA TYR A 80 10.46 6.62 2.73
C TYR A 80 11.09 5.24 2.67
N CYS A 81 10.34 4.23 3.05
CA CYS A 81 10.76 2.84 2.99
C CYS A 81 9.78 2.07 2.09
N ALA A 82 10.31 1.45 1.04
CA ALA A 82 9.58 0.48 0.23
C ALA A 82 9.96 -0.93 0.67
N VAL A 83 8.96 -1.79 0.82
CA VAL A 83 9.15 -3.18 1.25
C VAL A 83 8.42 -4.12 0.30
N VAL A 84 9.05 -5.24 -0.02
CA VAL A 84 8.48 -6.35 -0.79
C VAL A 84 8.38 -7.56 0.14
N LEU A 85 7.16 -8.06 0.33
CA LEU A 85 6.85 -9.17 1.22
C LEU A 85 6.30 -10.36 0.45
N ASP A 86 6.87 -11.53 0.69
CA ASP A 86 6.31 -12.81 0.22
C ASP A 86 5.14 -13.22 1.10
N VAL A 87 3.95 -13.33 0.50
CA VAL A 87 2.69 -13.62 1.20
C VAL A 87 2.69 -15.02 1.82
N PHE A 88 3.31 -16.00 1.15
CA PHE A 88 3.35 -17.38 1.66
C PHE A 88 4.25 -17.48 2.90
N ALA A 89 5.50 -17.03 2.79
CA ALA A 89 6.48 -17.16 3.86
C ALA A 89 6.33 -16.07 4.95
N ARG A 90 5.56 -15.00 4.69
CA ARG A 90 5.47 -13.79 5.52
C ARG A 90 6.84 -13.18 5.80
N ARG A 91 7.73 -13.24 4.80
CA ARG A 91 9.11 -12.76 4.88
C ARG A 91 9.31 -11.56 3.96
N VAL A 92 10.08 -10.59 4.44
CA VAL A 92 10.56 -9.49 3.60
C VAL A 92 11.62 -10.04 2.67
N VAL A 93 11.36 -9.99 1.37
CA VAL A 93 12.27 -10.47 0.32
C VAL A 93 13.13 -9.35 -0.24
N GLY A 94 12.62 -8.11 -0.25
CA GLY A 94 13.36 -6.92 -0.70
C GLY A 94 12.90 -5.66 0.03
N TRP A 95 13.77 -4.66 0.12
CA TRP A 95 13.45 -3.37 0.70
C TRP A 95 14.39 -2.30 0.17
N SER A 96 13.97 -1.04 0.21
CA SER A 96 14.80 0.13 -0.08
C SER A 96 14.36 1.30 0.78
N ILE A 97 15.29 2.23 1.05
CA ILE A 97 15.06 3.43 1.86
C ILE A 97 15.64 4.64 1.14
N ALA A 98 14.86 5.71 1.04
CA ALA A 98 15.29 6.98 0.46
C ALA A 98 14.67 8.17 1.21
N ASP A 99 15.20 9.36 0.99
CA ASP A 99 14.64 10.64 1.44
C ASP A 99 13.58 11.20 0.46
N HIS A 100 13.32 10.50 -0.65
CA HIS A 100 12.38 10.89 -1.70
C HIS A 100 11.37 9.80 -2.04
N LEU A 101 10.19 10.21 -2.50
CA LEU A 101 9.14 9.33 -3.02
C LEU A 101 9.20 9.29 -4.56
N ARG A 102 10.18 8.56 -5.11
CA ARG A 102 10.33 8.39 -6.57
C ARG A 102 10.33 6.91 -6.94
N SER A 103 10.16 6.60 -8.22
CA SER A 103 10.05 5.23 -8.72
C SER A 103 11.28 4.37 -8.43
N GLU A 104 12.47 4.97 -8.34
CA GLU A 104 13.73 4.27 -8.03
C GLU A 104 13.64 3.52 -6.70
N LEU A 105 12.99 4.10 -5.69
CA LEU A 105 12.78 3.46 -4.39
C LEU A 105 12.10 2.09 -4.52
N VAL A 106 11.09 1.99 -5.39
CA VAL A 106 10.33 0.77 -5.62
C VAL A 106 11.10 -0.20 -6.51
N ILE A 107 11.78 0.32 -7.53
CA ILE A 107 12.62 -0.47 -8.43
C ILE A 107 13.74 -1.15 -7.65
N ASP A 108 14.44 -0.43 -6.77
CA ASP A 108 15.52 -0.98 -5.96
C ASP A 108 15.04 -2.10 -5.02
N ALA A 109 13.87 -1.92 -4.40
CA ALA A 109 13.29 -2.92 -3.52
C ALA A 109 12.89 -4.19 -4.30
N LEU A 110 12.33 -4.04 -5.52
CA LEU A 110 11.96 -5.15 -6.40
C LEU A 110 13.18 -5.86 -6.99
N ASP A 111 14.21 -5.11 -7.40
CA ASP A 111 15.46 -5.67 -7.87
C ASP A 111 16.10 -6.50 -6.76
N MET A 112 16.17 -5.99 -5.53
CA MET A 112 16.66 -6.74 -4.38
C MET A 112 15.87 -8.05 -4.16
N ALA A 113 14.55 -8.02 -4.26
CA ALA A 113 13.71 -9.21 -4.12
C ALA A 113 13.99 -10.23 -5.23
N ARG A 114 14.06 -9.77 -6.49
CA ARG A 114 14.36 -10.60 -7.67
C ARG A 114 15.73 -11.25 -7.57
N TRP A 115 16.75 -10.49 -7.15
CA TRP A 115 18.12 -11.00 -6.96
C TRP A 115 18.24 -12.02 -5.83
N ARG A 116 17.40 -11.95 -4.79
CA ARG A 116 17.45 -12.91 -3.69
C ARG A 116 16.68 -14.20 -3.96
N ARG A 117 15.60 -14.12 -4.72
CA ARG A 117 14.66 -15.24 -4.93
C ARG A 117 14.78 -15.90 -6.29
N HIS A 118 15.29 -15.19 -7.29
CA HIS A 118 15.40 -15.67 -8.67
C HIS A 118 14.14 -16.40 -9.15
N PRO A 119 12.94 -15.79 -9.03
CA PRO A 119 11.71 -16.45 -9.47
C PRO A 119 11.77 -16.72 -10.98
N ALA A 120 11.27 -17.88 -11.39
CA ALA A 120 11.11 -18.17 -12.80
C ALA A 120 10.04 -17.28 -13.43
N GLU A 121 10.19 -17.04 -14.73
CA GLU A 121 9.32 -16.14 -15.49
C GLU A 121 7.85 -16.57 -15.39
N GLY A 122 6.95 -15.59 -15.19
CA GLY A 122 5.51 -15.83 -15.06
C GLY A 122 5.06 -16.49 -13.74
N GLN A 123 5.98 -16.83 -12.83
CA GLN A 123 5.61 -17.51 -11.58
C GLN A 123 5.26 -16.58 -10.42
N THR A 124 5.63 -15.31 -10.48
CA THR A 124 5.44 -14.37 -9.37
C THR A 124 4.56 -13.21 -9.80
N VAL A 125 3.46 -13.01 -9.07
CA VAL A 125 2.63 -11.82 -9.19
C VAL A 125 3.06 -10.81 -8.13
N VAL A 126 3.28 -9.56 -8.54
CA VAL A 126 3.55 -8.45 -7.62
C VAL A 126 2.29 -7.60 -7.51
N HIS A 127 1.81 -7.40 -6.27
CA HIS A 127 0.67 -6.54 -5.96
C HIS A 127 1.14 -5.31 -5.20
N SER A 128 0.85 -4.12 -5.74
CA SER A 128 1.11 -2.84 -5.07
C SER A 128 -0.19 -2.20 -4.62
N GLU A 129 -0.27 -1.90 -3.33
CA GLU A 129 -1.43 -1.27 -2.71
C GLU A 129 -1.45 0.23 -3.08
N LEU A 130 -1.94 0.58 -4.27
CA LEU A 130 -2.26 1.98 -4.56
C LEU A 130 -3.46 2.38 -3.69
N CYS A 131 -3.24 3.31 -2.77
CA CYS A 131 -4.29 3.90 -1.93
C CYS A 131 -5.52 4.27 -2.78
N ARG A 132 -6.60 3.52 -2.62
CA ARG A 132 -7.89 3.79 -3.26
C ARG A 132 -8.47 5.08 -2.68
N CYS A 133 -8.40 6.19 -3.41
CA CYS A 133 -9.25 7.34 -3.15
C CYS A 133 -10.71 6.94 -3.51
N PRO A 134 -11.71 7.16 -2.63
CA PRO A 134 -13.11 7.01 -3.02
C PRO A 134 -13.43 7.99 -4.15
N ARG A 135 -13.98 7.51 -5.28
CA ARG A 135 -14.61 8.40 -6.26
C ARG A 135 -15.68 9.21 -5.51
N ARG A 136 -15.71 10.54 -5.66
CA ARG A 136 -16.99 11.24 -5.49
C ARG A 136 -17.91 10.71 -6.59
N ALA A 137 -19.08 10.23 -6.22
CA ALA A 137 -20.13 9.95 -7.18
C ALA A 137 -20.56 11.28 -7.79
N GLU A 138 -20.28 11.47 -9.09
CA GLU A 138 -20.93 12.52 -9.88
C GLU A 138 -22.35 12.03 -10.19
N PRO A 139 -23.39 12.83 -9.93
CA PRO A 139 -24.76 12.47 -10.30
C PRO A 139 -24.97 12.64 -11.81
N GLY A 140 -25.15 11.51 -12.49
CA GLY A 140 -25.97 11.38 -13.70
C GLY A 140 -25.58 12.20 -14.94
N SER A 141 -25.03 11.52 -15.96
CA SER A 141 -25.41 11.81 -17.35
C SER A 141 -25.28 10.55 -18.18
N ALA A 142 -26.42 10.05 -18.65
CA ALA A 142 -26.52 9.00 -19.65
C ALA A 142 -26.17 9.58 -21.03
N SER A 143 -25.28 8.91 -21.76
CA SER A 143 -25.32 8.78 -23.22
C SER A 143 -24.19 7.85 -23.65
N GLY A 144 -24.55 6.70 -24.22
CA GLY A 144 -23.58 5.78 -24.82
C GLY A 144 -23.08 6.28 -26.17
N VAL A 145 -21.90 5.81 -26.56
CA VAL A 145 -21.56 5.47 -27.94
C VAL A 145 -20.59 4.29 -27.91
N SER A 146 -20.94 3.28 -28.71
CA SER A 146 -20.15 2.11 -29.08
C SER A 146 -18.94 2.53 -29.92
N SER A 147 -17.74 2.02 -29.62
CA SER A 147 -16.73 1.77 -30.66
C SER A 147 -15.76 0.68 -30.22
N ALA A 148 -15.34 -0.10 -31.20
CA ALA A 148 -14.83 -1.45 -31.15
C ALA A 148 -13.47 -1.60 -30.45
N ALA A 149 -13.27 -2.80 -29.90
CA ALA A 149 -11.99 -3.29 -29.43
C ALA A 149 -11.02 -3.48 -30.61
N GLU A 150 -9.89 -2.79 -30.58
CA GLU A 150 -8.69 -3.21 -31.31
C GLU A 150 -7.83 -4.10 -30.40
N PRO A 151 -7.30 -5.23 -30.90
CA PRO A 151 -6.47 -6.13 -30.09
C PRO A 151 -5.09 -5.53 -29.83
N VAL A 152 -4.65 -5.59 -28.57
CA VAL A 152 -3.30 -5.24 -28.14
C VAL A 152 -2.28 -6.19 -28.81
N PRO A 153 -1.23 -5.70 -29.49
CA PRO A 153 -0.22 -6.56 -30.07
C PRO A 153 0.65 -7.19 -28.96
N SER A 154 0.91 -8.49 -29.09
CA SER A 154 1.81 -9.25 -28.23
C SER A 154 3.23 -8.70 -28.32
N ALA A 155 3.67 -7.94 -27.33
CA ALA A 155 5.04 -7.45 -27.24
C ALA A 155 5.96 -8.54 -26.68
N SER A 156 6.55 -9.34 -27.57
CA SER A 156 7.81 -10.04 -27.34
C SER A 156 8.95 -9.02 -27.25
N GLY A 157 8.99 -8.27 -26.15
CA GLY A 157 10.00 -7.24 -25.90
C GLY A 157 11.07 -7.72 -24.92
N ARG A 158 12.26 -8.05 -25.43
CA ARG A 158 13.49 -8.11 -24.62
C ARG A 158 13.66 -6.79 -23.88
N TRP A 159 13.67 -6.84 -22.55
CA TRP A 159 14.07 -5.69 -21.74
C TRP A 159 15.56 -5.41 -21.96
N PRO A 160 15.97 -4.18 -22.34
CA PRO A 160 17.37 -3.86 -22.46
C PRO A 160 18.04 -3.87 -21.09
N ALA A 161 19.05 -4.71 -20.92
CA ALA A 161 19.93 -4.71 -19.75
C ALA A 161 20.62 -3.34 -19.64
N ARG A 162 20.35 -2.60 -18.57
CA ARG A 162 21.10 -1.38 -18.26
C ARG A 162 22.52 -1.79 -17.83
N ARG A 163 23.52 -1.34 -18.61
CA ARG A 163 24.93 -1.38 -18.21
C ARG A 163 25.11 -0.49 -16.99
N ARG A 164 25.65 -1.03 -15.91
CA ARG A 164 26.17 -0.24 -14.79
C ARG A 164 27.42 0.50 -15.29
N ALA A 165 27.41 1.83 -15.25
CA ALA A 165 28.65 2.59 -15.31
C ALA A 165 29.26 2.52 -13.91
N ALA A 166 30.40 1.84 -13.80
CA ALA A 166 31.30 1.92 -12.66
C ALA A 166 32.32 3.00 -13.00
N THR A 167 32.44 4.04 -12.18
CA THR A 167 33.72 4.56 -11.64
C THR A 167 33.38 5.41 -10.42
#